data_AF-A0A3D0U4G5-F1
#
_entry.id   AF-A0A3D0U4G5-F1
#
_cell.length_a   1.000
_cell.length_b   1.000
_cell.length_c   1.000
_cell.angle_alpha   90.00
_cell.angle_beta   90.00
_cell.angle_gamma   90.00
#
_symmetry.space_group_name_H-M   'P 1'
#
loop_
_entity.id
_entity.type
_entity.pdbx_description
1 polymer ?
#
loop_
_entity_poly.entity_id
_entity_poly.type
_entity_poly.pdbx_seq_one_letter_code
_entity_poly.pdbx_strand_id
1 'polypeptide(L)'
;MTDDLQYNNDNDITNHSGNRPFEEVLQSSLGRRQVLKGGMGLAAASFVAAPSLASAGHRLWPGQRPLIDFTPVALADGNGPMPAISADYQYDVLIPWGEPLEPGGPAFSWPPNAADQARQIGIGHDGMAFFPIDHKECESFNDKFKRHHRGRRGNQHGMLAINHEFGGNSHVLGKSSPESLEDVRVSQHAHGVSIVEIMNKRGRWQQVKSKNARRIHVNTPVTF
;
A
#
# COMPACT_ATOMS: atom_id res chain seq x y z
N MET A 1 -37.28 -10.74 17.31
CA MET A 1 -36.27 -9.99 18.08
C MET A 1 -35.04 -9.91 17.19
N THR A 2 -35.01 -8.87 16.37
CA THR A 2 -33.90 -8.51 15.50
C THR A 2 -33.03 -7.54 16.30
N ASP A 3 -31.88 -8.01 16.75
CA ASP A 3 -30.87 -7.15 17.37
C ASP A 3 -29.89 -6.76 16.26
N ASP A 4 -30.17 -5.62 15.63
CA ASP A 4 -29.33 -5.00 14.62
C ASP A 4 -28.10 -4.41 15.32
N LEU A 5 -27.04 -5.20 15.41
CA LEU A 5 -25.68 -4.68 15.63
C LEU A 5 -25.20 -3.98 14.36
N GLN A 6 -25.81 -2.83 14.06
CA GLN A 6 -25.23 -1.85 13.13
C GLN A 6 -24.01 -1.24 13.80
N TYR A 7 -22.83 -1.82 13.53
CA TYR A 7 -21.56 -1.16 13.74
C TYR A 7 -21.42 -0.03 12.71
N ASN A 8 -22.14 1.07 12.93
CA ASN A 8 -22.10 2.28 12.10
C ASN A 8 -21.06 3.28 12.64
N ASN A 9 -19.85 2.81 12.96
CA ASN A 9 -18.80 3.68 13.51
C ASN A 9 -18.01 4.45 12.45
N ASP A 10 -18.20 4.15 11.15
CA ASP A 10 -17.41 4.74 10.06
C ASP A 10 -18.10 5.90 9.33
N ASN A 11 -19.40 6.11 9.53
CA ASN A 11 -20.14 7.21 8.90
C ASN A 11 -20.42 8.41 9.82
N ASP A 12 -20.13 8.27 11.11
CA ASP A 12 -20.31 9.35 12.06
C ASP A 12 -19.04 10.20 12.14
N ILE A 13 -19.23 11.51 12.32
CA ILE A 13 -18.12 12.44 12.54
C ILE A 13 -17.51 12.11 13.91
N THR A 14 -16.44 11.31 13.91
CA THR A 14 -15.70 10.91 15.11
C THR A 14 -14.89 12.05 15.72
N ASN A 15 -14.72 13.15 14.99
CA ASN A 15 -14.08 14.36 15.47
C ASN A 15 -15.11 15.37 16.00
N HIS A 16 -15.42 15.31 17.29
CA HIS A 16 -16.29 16.28 17.98
C HIS A 16 -15.57 17.58 18.38
N SER A 17 -14.30 17.77 18.01
CA SER A 17 -13.62 19.02 18.32
C SER A 17 -14.25 20.17 17.52
N GLY A 18 -14.36 21.36 18.13
CA GLY A 18 -14.79 22.58 17.42
C GLY A 18 -13.78 23.10 16.39
N ASN A 19 -12.84 22.26 15.95
CA ASN A 19 -11.87 22.60 14.93
C ASN A 19 -12.54 22.62 13.56
N ARG A 20 -12.04 23.49 12.67
CA ARG A 20 -12.59 23.61 11.32
C ARG A 20 -12.45 22.29 10.55
N PRO A 21 -13.51 21.81 9.88
CA PRO A 21 -13.43 20.61 9.06
C PRO A 21 -12.47 20.82 7.88
N PHE A 22 -11.85 19.74 7.42
CA PHE A 22 -10.87 19.80 6.34
C PHE A 22 -11.44 20.43 5.05
N GLU A 23 -12.71 20.21 4.76
CA GLU A 23 -13.42 20.81 3.62
C GLU A 23 -13.37 22.35 3.65
N GLU A 24 -13.60 22.98 4.80
CA GLU A 24 -13.53 24.43 4.94
C GLU A 24 -12.10 24.96 4.76
N VAL A 25 -11.11 24.21 5.23
CA VAL A 25 -9.69 24.54 5.04
C VAL A 25 -9.34 24.48 3.55
N LEU A 26 -9.82 23.45 2.85
CA LEU A 26 -9.66 23.27 1.41
C LEU A 26 -10.32 24.42 0.63
N GLN A 27 -11.58 24.75 0.91
CA GLN A 27 -12.29 25.86 0.27
C GLN A 27 -11.59 27.21 0.51
N SER A 28 -11.13 27.47 1.74
CA SER A 28 -10.38 28.69 2.07
C SER A 28 -9.04 28.79 1.34
N SER A 29 -8.36 27.67 1.09
CA SER A 29 -7.11 27.64 0.32
C SER A 29 -7.36 27.92 -1.18
N LEU A 30 -8.43 27.36 -1.75
CA LEU A 30 -8.83 27.57 -3.14
C LEU A 30 -9.24 29.02 -3.39
N GLY A 31 -10.02 29.63 -2.48
CA GLY A 31 -10.42 31.04 -2.57
C GLY A 31 -9.23 32.01 -2.62
N ARG A 32 -8.25 31.83 -1.73
CA ARG A 32 -7.01 32.63 -1.73
C ARG A 32 -6.24 32.52 -3.04
N ARG A 33 -6.19 31.33 -3.64
CA ARG A 33 -5.51 31.10 -4.92
C ARG A 33 -6.23 31.75 -6.09
N GLN A 34 -7.56 31.81 -6.08
CA GLN A 34 -8.35 32.51 -7.09
C GLN A 34 -8.16 34.02 -7.00
N VAL A 35 -8.11 34.59 -5.80
CA VAL A 35 -7.85 36.04 -5.59
C VAL A 35 -6.45 36.41 -6.08
N LEU A 36 -5.42 35.62 -5.78
CA LEU A 36 -4.06 35.86 -6.28
C LEU A 36 -3.96 35.77 -7.81
N LYS A 37 -4.63 34.79 -8.42
CA LYS A 37 -4.71 34.67 -9.88
C LYS A 37 -5.46 35.86 -10.50
N GLY A 38 -6.56 36.30 -9.89
CA GLY A 38 -7.34 37.46 -10.36
C GLY A 38 -6.60 38.79 -10.20
N GLY A 39 -5.85 38.98 -9.11
CA GLY A 39 -5.06 40.19 -8.84
C GLY A 39 -3.88 40.36 -9.80
N MET A 40 -3.22 39.27 -10.21
CA MET A 40 -2.17 39.30 -11.24
C MET A 40 -2.71 39.73 -12.61
N GLY A 41 -3.96 39.39 -12.95
CA GLY A 41 -4.60 39.81 -14.20
C GLY A 41 -4.85 41.31 -14.29
N LEU A 42 -5.19 41.96 -13.17
CA LEU A 42 -5.42 43.41 -13.12
C LEU A 42 -4.11 44.23 -13.13
N ALA A 43 -3.04 43.73 -12.51
CA ALA A 43 -1.73 44.39 -12.52
C ALA A 43 -1.01 44.30 -13.88
N ALA A 44 -1.28 43.26 -14.67
CA ALA A 44 -0.75 43.14 -16.02
C ALA A 44 -1.37 44.17 -16.99
N ALA A 45 -2.65 44.54 -16.78
CA ALA A 45 -3.35 45.50 -17.62
C ALA A 45 -2.84 46.95 -17.46
N SER A 46 -2.29 47.31 -16.29
CA SER A 46 -1.73 48.64 -16.05
C SER A 46 -0.31 48.85 -16.60
N PHE A 47 0.37 47.80 -17.08
CA PHE A 47 1.72 47.88 -17.64
C PHE A 47 1.78 47.90 -19.19
N VAL A 48 0.65 47.86 -19.89
CA VAL A 48 0.60 47.78 -21.36
C VAL A 48 0.77 49.14 -22.07
N ALA A 49 1.00 50.23 -21.33
CA ALA A 49 1.19 51.58 -21.89
C ALA A 49 2.67 52.00 -22.10
N ALA A 50 3.57 51.09 -22.49
CA ALA A 50 4.90 51.44 -22.99
C ALA A 50 5.41 50.38 -23.99
N PRO A 51 5.71 50.72 -25.26
CA PRO A 51 6.21 49.75 -26.22
C PRO A 51 7.73 49.61 -26.14
N SER A 52 8.20 48.39 -26.41
CA SER A 52 9.56 47.98 -26.78
C SER A 52 10.62 47.80 -25.67
N LEU A 53 11.39 46.71 -25.81
CA LEU A 53 12.57 46.25 -25.05
C LEU A 53 12.32 45.38 -23.81
N ALA A 54 11.96 44.11 -24.00
CA ALA A 54 12.34 43.01 -23.09
C ALA A 54 12.18 41.61 -23.73
N SER A 55 12.64 41.39 -24.96
CA SER A 55 12.80 40.04 -25.52
C SER A 55 14.14 39.42 -25.10
N ALA A 56 14.42 39.37 -23.79
CA ALA A 56 15.61 38.72 -23.25
C ALA A 56 15.35 38.35 -21.78
N GLY A 57 14.64 37.24 -21.57
CA GLY A 57 14.29 36.86 -20.20
C GLY A 57 13.46 35.59 -20.01
N HIS A 58 12.92 34.98 -21.06
CA HIS A 58 12.30 33.66 -20.93
C HIS A 58 13.39 32.57 -20.86
N ARG A 59 14.15 32.55 -19.76
CA ARG A 59 14.55 31.27 -19.19
C ARG A 59 13.25 30.54 -18.93
N LEU A 60 12.91 29.63 -19.85
CA LEU A 60 11.85 28.65 -19.69
C LEU A 60 12.19 27.87 -18.42
N TRP A 61 11.69 28.32 -17.28
CA TRP A 61 11.51 27.42 -16.16
C TRP A 61 10.64 26.28 -16.70
N PRO A 62 11.11 25.02 -16.63
CA PRO A 62 10.26 23.91 -17.02
C PRO A 62 8.96 24.08 -16.24
N GLY A 63 7.85 24.21 -16.95
CA GLY A 63 6.53 24.33 -16.32
C GLY A 63 6.42 23.22 -15.30
N GLN A 64 6.13 23.57 -14.05
CA GLN A 64 5.99 22.60 -12.98
C GLN A 64 4.89 21.63 -13.41
N ARG A 65 5.28 20.37 -13.70
CA ARG A 65 4.29 19.32 -13.94
C ARG A 65 3.44 19.19 -12.68
N PRO A 66 2.12 19.06 -12.82
CA PRO A 66 1.28 18.84 -11.65
C PRO A 66 1.72 17.54 -10.95
N LEU A 67 1.67 17.54 -9.62
CA LEU A 67 1.99 16.34 -8.83
C LEU A 67 0.96 15.21 -9.04
N ILE A 68 -0.24 15.58 -9.49
CA ILE A 68 -1.35 14.69 -9.83
C ILE A 68 -1.63 14.90 -11.33
N ASP A 69 -1.34 13.89 -12.13
CA ASP A 69 -1.39 13.94 -13.60
C ASP A 69 -1.99 12.66 -14.19
N PHE A 70 -3.02 12.11 -13.53
CA PHE A 70 -3.74 10.93 -13.99
C PHE A 70 -5.24 11.22 -14.11
N THR A 71 -5.91 10.44 -14.96
CA THR A 71 -7.36 10.53 -15.19
C THR A 71 -8.11 10.06 -13.93
N PRO A 72 -8.93 10.92 -13.28
CA PRO A 72 -9.68 10.52 -12.09
C PRO A 72 -10.65 9.36 -12.38
N VAL A 73 -10.87 8.50 -11.37
CA VAL A 73 -11.86 7.41 -11.41
C VAL A 73 -13.20 7.94 -10.89
N ALA A 74 -14.30 7.63 -11.57
CA ALA A 74 -15.62 8.06 -11.11
C ALA A 74 -16.09 7.19 -9.94
N LEU A 75 -16.74 7.79 -8.93
CA LEU A 75 -17.28 7.04 -7.78
C LEU A 75 -18.27 5.95 -8.20
N ALA A 76 -19.02 6.18 -9.29
CA ALA A 76 -19.97 5.23 -9.84
C ALA A 76 -19.30 3.91 -10.31
N ASP A 77 -18.00 3.95 -10.62
CA ASP A 77 -17.24 2.79 -11.09
C ASP A 77 -16.72 1.92 -9.91
N GLY A 78 -16.73 2.45 -8.68
CA GLY A 78 -16.07 1.85 -7.50
C GLY A 78 -16.95 0.95 -6.62
N ASN A 79 -18.03 0.37 -7.16
CA ASN A 79 -19.00 -0.43 -6.38
C ASN A 79 -18.85 -1.96 -6.53
N GLY A 80 -17.88 -2.41 -7.31
CA GLY A 80 -17.64 -3.83 -7.59
C GLY A 80 -16.69 -4.50 -6.58
N PRO A 81 -16.54 -5.84 -6.66
CA PRO A 81 -15.60 -6.59 -5.84
C PRO A 81 -14.13 -6.38 -6.25
N MET A 82 -13.90 -5.72 -7.39
CA MET A 82 -12.58 -5.39 -7.92
C MET A 82 -12.33 -3.89 -7.82
N PRO A 83 -11.08 -3.46 -7.58
CA PRO A 83 -10.76 -2.04 -7.54
C PRO A 83 -10.95 -1.41 -8.92
N ALA A 84 -11.71 -0.32 -8.98
CA ALA A 84 -11.72 0.58 -10.12
C ALA A 84 -10.46 1.44 -10.11
N ILE A 85 -9.67 1.38 -11.18
CA ILE A 85 -8.43 2.14 -11.32
C ILE A 85 -8.49 3.01 -12.58
N SER A 86 -7.66 4.06 -12.60
CA SER A 86 -7.54 4.93 -13.76
C SER A 86 -7.02 4.15 -14.98
N ALA A 87 -7.49 4.52 -16.17
CA ALA A 87 -7.03 3.94 -17.44
C ALA A 87 -5.52 4.14 -17.69
N ASP A 88 -4.88 5.04 -16.94
CA ASP A 88 -3.43 5.30 -17.00
C ASP A 88 -2.59 4.24 -16.25
N TYR A 89 -3.24 3.32 -15.51
CA TYR A 89 -2.58 2.34 -14.65
C TYR A 89 -3.02 0.90 -14.91
N GLN A 90 -2.24 -0.03 -14.36
CA GLN A 90 -2.56 -1.44 -14.23
C GLN A 90 -2.24 -1.88 -12.80
N TYR A 91 -2.89 -2.94 -12.32
CA TYR A 91 -2.57 -3.56 -11.04
C TYR A 91 -2.35 -5.07 -11.24
N ASP A 92 -1.52 -5.65 -10.39
CA ASP A 92 -1.27 -7.09 -10.29
C ASP A 92 -1.52 -7.54 -8.85
N VAL A 93 -2.04 -8.75 -8.66
CA VAL A 93 -2.10 -9.39 -7.34
C VAL A 93 -0.71 -9.94 -7.02
N LEU A 94 -0.11 -9.47 -5.92
CA LEU A 94 1.26 -9.82 -5.55
C LEU A 94 1.32 -11.10 -4.70
N ILE A 95 0.72 -11.08 -3.52
CA ILE A 95 0.82 -12.15 -2.52
C ILE A 95 -0.55 -12.25 -1.80
N PRO A 96 -1.49 -13.08 -2.29
CA PRO A 96 -2.81 -13.22 -1.68
C PRO A 96 -2.77 -14.08 -0.40
N TRP A 97 -3.83 -14.04 0.41
CA TRP A 97 -4.01 -14.96 1.54
C TRP A 97 -3.92 -16.41 1.07
N GLY A 98 -3.22 -17.25 1.84
CA GLY A 98 -3.09 -18.68 1.55
C GLY A 98 -1.93 -19.02 0.62
N GLU A 99 -1.35 -18.04 -0.08
CA GLU A 99 -0.14 -18.24 -0.87
C GLU A 99 0.96 -18.83 0.04
N PRO A 100 1.81 -19.75 -0.44
CA PRO A 100 2.94 -20.22 0.33
C PRO A 100 3.83 -19.05 0.81
N LEU A 101 4.28 -19.09 2.07
CA LEU A 101 5.24 -18.11 2.60
C LEU A 101 6.56 -18.11 1.80
N GLU A 102 6.91 -19.25 1.22
CA GLU A 102 8.09 -19.46 0.40
C GLU A 102 7.72 -20.25 -0.86
N PRO A 103 8.35 -19.98 -2.02
CA PRO A 103 8.12 -20.75 -3.24
C PRO A 103 8.34 -22.25 -3.02
N GLY A 104 7.33 -23.05 -3.35
CA GLY A 104 7.31 -24.50 -3.13
C GLY A 104 6.82 -24.95 -1.75
N GLY A 105 6.29 -24.02 -0.93
CA GLY A 105 5.56 -24.35 0.29
C GLY A 105 4.17 -24.96 0.05
N PRO A 106 3.38 -25.18 1.11
CA PRO A 106 2.10 -25.88 1.00
C PRO A 106 1.08 -25.08 0.19
N ALA A 107 0.47 -25.71 -0.81
CA ALA A 107 -0.57 -25.11 -1.62
C ALA A 107 -1.81 -24.78 -0.77
N PHE A 108 -2.51 -23.72 -1.13
CA PHE A 108 -3.71 -23.30 -0.41
C PHE A 108 -4.86 -24.30 -0.62
N SER A 109 -5.54 -24.62 0.48
CA SER A 109 -6.86 -25.24 0.49
C SER A 109 -7.77 -24.45 1.42
N TRP A 110 -9.07 -24.39 1.11
CA TRP A 110 -10.04 -23.75 1.97
C TRP A 110 -11.12 -24.74 2.44
N PRO A 111 -11.33 -24.89 3.77
CA PRO A 111 -10.53 -24.34 4.86
C PRO A 111 -9.09 -24.90 4.90
N PRO A 112 -8.09 -24.12 5.36
CA PRO A 112 -6.74 -24.62 5.53
C PRO A 112 -6.61 -25.44 6.82
N ASN A 113 -5.62 -26.33 6.87
CA ASN A 113 -5.19 -26.94 8.15
C ASN A 113 -4.15 -26.05 8.84
N ALA A 114 -3.93 -26.25 10.14
CA ALA A 114 -3.12 -25.35 10.95
C ALA A 114 -1.64 -25.42 10.58
N ALA A 115 -1.15 -26.59 10.18
CA ALA A 115 0.24 -26.78 9.80
C ALA A 115 0.58 -26.01 8.51
N ASP A 116 -0.32 -26.03 7.53
CA ASP A 116 -0.17 -25.30 6.28
C ASP A 116 -0.37 -23.80 6.48
N GLN A 117 -1.40 -23.39 7.23
CA GLN A 117 -1.67 -21.97 7.50
C GLN A 117 -0.52 -21.29 8.26
N ALA A 118 0.25 -22.02 9.08
CA ALA A 118 1.47 -21.51 9.73
C ALA A 118 2.63 -21.23 8.75
N ARG A 119 2.53 -21.76 7.52
CA ARG A 119 3.54 -21.64 6.45
C ARG A 119 3.01 -20.98 5.18
N GLN A 120 1.80 -20.45 5.23
CA GLN A 120 1.17 -19.66 4.18
C GLN A 120 1.11 -18.20 4.57
N ILE A 121 0.70 -17.32 3.68
CA ILE A 121 0.40 -15.93 4.00
C ILE A 121 -0.87 -15.86 4.83
N GLY A 122 -0.93 -14.88 5.74
CA GLY A 122 -2.10 -14.66 6.58
C GLY A 122 -3.28 -14.00 5.86
N ILE A 123 -4.40 -13.89 6.57
CA ILE A 123 -5.62 -13.23 6.09
C ILE A 123 -5.68 -11.78 6.60
N GLY A 124 -6.39 -10.92 5.88
CA GLY A 124 -6.61 -9.53 6.30
C GLY A 124 -5.34 -8.72 6.28
N HIS A 125 -4.71 -8.65 5.10
CA HIS A 125 -3.53 -7.83 4.89
C HIS A 125 -3.81 -6.39 5.33
N ASP A 126 -2.97 -5.88 6.21
CA ASP A 126 -3.06 -4.52 6.74
C ASP A 126 -1.68 -3.84 6.64
N GLY A 127 -1.29 -3.00 7.61
CA GLY A 127 -0.05 -2.24 7.62
C GLY A 127 1.17 -3.04 7.14
N MET A 128 1.95 -2.42 6.25
CA MET A 128 3.10 -3.06 5.62
C MET A 128 4.29 -2.10 5.47
N ALA A 129 5.49 -2.67 5.45
CA ALA A 129 6.74 -1.93 5.27
C ALA A 129 7.70 -2.69 4.35
N PHE A 130 8.29 -1.97 3.39
CA PHE A 130 9.27 -2.50 2.44
C PHE A 130 10.69 -2.07 2.83
N PHE A 131 11.59 -3.04 2.95
CA PHE A 131 12.99 -2.88 3.32
C PHE A 131 13.86 -3.29 2.12
N PRO A 132 14.42 -2.33 1.36
CA PRO A 132 15.19 -2.64 0.17
C PRO A 132 16.50 -3.38 0.52
N ILE A 133 16.85 -4.39 -0.29
CA ILE A 133 18.14 -5.09 -0.22
C ILE A 133 19.02 -4.53 -1.34
N ASP A 134 20.17 -3.94 -0.99
CA ASP A 134 21.14 -3.43 -1.97
C ASP A 134 21.90 -4.60 -2.61
N HIS A 135 22.11 -4.57 -3.93
CA HIS A 135 22.88 -5.59 -4.65
C HIS A 135 24.34 -5.69 -4.18
N LYS A 136 24.84 -4.73 -3.39
CA LYS A 136 26.14 -4.82 -2.70
C LYS A 136 26.15 -5.74 -1.48
N GLU A 137 24.99 -6.05 -0.90
CA GLU A 137 24.84 -6.88 0.29
C GLU A 137 24.43 -8.34 -0.02
N CYS A 138 24.34 -8.70 -1.31
CA CYS A 138 24.44 -10.09 -1.75
C CYS A 138 25.89 -10.61 -1.59
N GLU A 139 26.45 -10.51 -0.37
CA GLU A 139 27.30 -11.50 0.28
C GLU A 139 27.74 -11.01 1.67
N SER A 140 27.22 -11.68 2.70
CA SER A 140 28.09 -12.21 3.74
C SER A 140 27.85 -13.72 3.84
N PHE A 141 28.25 -14.47 2.80
CA PHE A 141 28.53 -15.90 2.93
C PHE A 141 29.70 -16.44 2.08
N ASN A 142 30.23 -15.73 1.06
CA ASN A 142 31.63 -15.89 0.60
C ASN A 142 32.02 -14.97 -0.57
N ASP A 143 32.66 -13.84 -0.24
CA ASP A 143 33.22 -12.83 -1.15
C ASP A 143 34.11 -13.42 -2.28
N LYS A 144 33.61 -13.45 -3.52
CA LYS A 144 34.46 -13.72 -4.71
C LYS A 144 34.19 -12.89 -5.98
N PHE A 145 33.20 -12.00 -6.00
CA PHE A 145 32.85 -11.26 -7.24
C PHE A 145 32.66 -9.75 -7.06
N LYS A 146 33.56 -9.07 -6.35
CA LYS A 146 33.65 -7.60 -6.36
C LYS A 146 34.19 -7.09 -7.71
N ARG A 147 33.28 -6.78 -8.64
CA ARG A 147 33.59 -5.95 -9.82
C ARG A 147 32.77 -4.66 -9.83
N HIS A 148 33.47 -3.58 -10.14
CA HIS A 148 33.06 -2.18 -10.02
C HIS A 148 31.78 -1.80 -10.78
N HIS A 149 30.63 -1.80 -10.12
CA HIS A 149 29.44 -1.12 -10.63
C HIS A 149 29.05 0.08 -9.75
N ARG A 150 29.26 1.29 -10.30
CA ARG A 150 28.62 2.54 -9.86
C ARG A 150 27.13 2.54 -10.30
N GLY A 151 26.38 1.51 -9.93
CA GLY A 151 24.94 1.38 -10.21
C GLY A 151 24.09 1.88 -9.05
N ARG A 152 22.97 2.56 -9.33
CA ARG A 152 22.00 3.03 -8.34
C ARG A 152 21.59 1.89 -7.40
N ARG A 153 21.51 2.16 -6.08
CA ARG A 153 20.81 1.30 -5.11
C ARG A 153 19.37 1.13 -5.60
N GLY A 154 18.99 -0.08 -5.99
CA GLY A 154 17.67 -0.34 -6.57
C GLY A 154 16.65 -0.68 -5.49
N ASN A 155 15.54 0.05 -5.42
CA ASN A 155 14.34 -0.36 -4.68
C ASN A 155 13.54 -1.42 -5.47
N GLN A 156 14.23 -2.34 -6.15
CA GLN A 156 13.63 -3.37 -7.00
C GLN A 156 13.68 -4.77 -6.37
N HIS A 157 14.21 -4.87 -5.15
CA HIS A 157 14.39 -6.10 -4.41
C HIS A 157 14.42 -5.76 -2.92
N GLY A 158 13.71 -6.52 -2.09
CA GLY A 158 13.70 -6.28 -0.66
C GLY A 158 12.79 -7.21 0.12
N MET A 159 12.80 -7.04 1.44
CA MET A 159 11.88 -7.70 2.36
C MET A 159 10.61 -6.87 2.51
N LEU A 160 9.45 -7.51 2.45
CA LEU A 160 8.16 -6.92 2.74
C LEU A 160 7.63 -7.55 4.04
N ALA A 161 7.38 -6.71 5.04
CA ALA A 161 6.69 -7.09 6.27
C ALA A 161 5.23 -6.67 6.15
N ILE A 162 4.29 -7.59 6.39
CA ILE A 162 2.85 -7.39 6.20
C ILE A 162 2.10 -7.90 7.41
N ASN A 163 1.27 -7.06 8.02
CA ASN A 163 0.35 -7.44 9.09
C ASN A 163 -0.88 -8.18 8.54
N HIS A 164 -1.46 -9.04 9.36
CA HIS A 164 -2.63 -9.88 9.08
C HIS A 164 -3.60 -9.76 10.28
N GLU A 165 -4.55 -8.83 10.17
CA GLU A 165 -5.42 -8.39 11.28
C GLU A 165 -6.88 -8.82 11.10
N PHE A 166 -7.42 -8.73 9.89
CA PHE A 166 -8.85 -8.94 9.63
C PHE A 166 -9.18 -10.34 9.14
N GLY A 167 -10.38 -10.81 9.48
CA GLY A 167 -10.90 -12.10 9.01
C GLY A 167 -11.31 -13.01 10.15
N GLY A 168 -12.62 -13.11 10.41
CA GLY A 168 -13.16 -14.01 11.42
C GLY A 168 -13.19 -15.49 11.02
N ASN A 169 -13.67 -16.33 11.94
CA ASN A 169 -13.83 -17.77 11.76
C ASN A 169 -14.67 -18.14 10.52
N SER A 170 -15.66 -17.32 10.15
CA SER A 170 -16.44 -17.55 8.93
C SER A 170 -15.59 -17.50 7.67
N HIS A 171 -14.62 -16.58 7.61
CA HIS A 171 -13.69 -16.47 6.49
C HIS A 171 -12.66 -17.59 6.52
N VAL A 172 -12.09 -17.89 7.68
CA VAL A 172 -10.96 -18.84 7.79
C VAL A 172 -11.42 -20.30 7.79
N LEU A 173 -12.49 -20.61 8.51
CA LEU A 173 -12.96 -21.96 8.79
C LEU A 173 -14.26 -22.32 8.04
N GLY A 174 -14.98 -21.33 7.50
CA GLY A 174 -16.34 -21.54 6.98
C GLY A 174 -17.39 -21.83 8.06
N LYS A 175 -17.07 -21.52 9.34
CA LYS A 175 -17.92 -21.80 10.51
C LYS A 175 -18.03 -20.55 11.39
N SER A 176 -19.08 -20.48 12.22
CA SER A 176 -19.25 -19.38 13.18
C SER A 176 -18.21 -19.42 14.31
N SER A 177 -17.88 -20.62 14.79
CA SER A 177 -16.96 -20.83 15.91
C SER A 177 -16.03 -22.04 15.68
N PRO A 178 -14.84 -22.06 16.29
CA PRO A 178 -13.97 -23.22 16.29
C PRO A 178 -14.58 -24.38 17.09
N GLU A 179 -14.49 -25.61 16.59
CA GLU A 179 -15.04 -26.81 17.25
C GLU A 179 -13.95 -27.74 17.77
N SER A 180 -12.69 -27.43 17.47
CA SER A 180 -11.53 -28.24 17.81
C SER A 180 -10.30 -27.38 18.09
N LEU A 181 -9.27 -27.97 18.71
CA LEU A 181 -7.97 -27.30 18.87
C LEU A 181 -7.33 -26.99 17.51
N GLU A 182 -7.59 -27.82 16.50
CA GLU A 182 -7.10 -27.56 15.14
C GLU A 182 -7.75 -26.30 14.57
N ASP A 183 -9.07 -26.16 14.67
CA ASP A 183 -9.81 -24.97 14.22
C ASP A 183 -9.28 -23.70 14.90
N VAL A 184 -9.02 -23.75 16.21
CA VAL A 184 -8.42 -22.64 16.97
C VAL A 184 -7.04 -22.30 16.42
N ARG A 185 -6.19 -23.30 16.17
CA ARG A 185 -4.84 -23.10 15.64
C ARG A 185 -4.84 -22.55 14.22
N VAL A 186 -5.73 -23.01 13.35
CA VAL A 186 -5.89 -22.44 12.01
C VAL A 186 -6.18 -20.93 12.11
N SER A 187 -7.16 -20.55 12.93
CA SER A 187 -7.51 -19.14 13.15
C SER A 187 -6.33 -18.33 13.72
N GLN A 188 -5.63 -18.86 14.73
CA GLN A 188 -4.43 -18.24 15.29
C GLN A 188 -3.26 -18.11 14.29
N HIS A 189 -3.09 -19.09 13.40
CA HIS A 189 -2.03 -19.09 12.39
C HIS A 189 -2.37 -18.22 11.17
N ALA A 190 -3.64 -17.88 10.96
CA ALA A 190 -4.06 -17.00 9.88
C ALA A 190 -3.70 -15.52 10.14
N HIS A 191 -3.50 -15.13 11.41
CA HIS A 191 -3.22 -13.75 11.82
C HIS A 191 -1.75 -13.54 12.21
N GLY A 192 -1.35 -12.28 12.40
CA GLY A 192 -0.01 -11.88 12.83
C GLY A 192 0.76 -11.16 11.72
N VAL A 193 1.97 -11.61 11.40
CA VAL A 193 2.86 -10.96 10.40
C VAL A 193 3.42 -11.99 9.41
N SER A 194 3.51 -11.59 8.15
CA SER A 194 4.28 -12.30 7.12
C SER A 194 5.48 -11.45 6.71
N ILE A 195 6.67 -12.05 6.77
CA ILE A 195 7.91 -11.50 6.24
C ILE A 195 8.24 -12.28 4.97
N VAL A 196 8.29 -11.61 3.83
CA VAL A 196 8.51 -12.22 2.52
C VAL A 196 9.54 -11.42 1.72
N GLU A 197 10.33 -12.08 0.89
CA GLU A 197 11.25 -11.40 -0.02
C GLU A 197 10.58 -11.25 -1.38
N ILE A 198 10.63 -10.04 -1.94
CA ILE A 198 10.02 -9.72 -3.23
C ILE A 198 11.02 -9.02 -4.14
N MET A 199 10.89 -9.28 -5.43
CA MET A 199 11.75 -8.69 -6.47
C MET A 199 10.93 -8.32 -7.69
N ASN A 200 11.24 -7.16 -8.27
CA ASN A 200 10.77 -6.77 -9.58
C ASN A 200 11.59 -7.47 -10.66
N LYS A 201 10.96 -8.39 -11.38
CA LYS A 201 11.52 -9.04 -12.55
C LYS A 201 10.80 -8.55 -13.79
N ARG A 202 11.50 -7.72 -14.58
CA ARG A 202 11.01 -7.19 -15.87
C ARG A 202 9.66 -6.47 -15.76
N GLY A 203 9.52 -5.63 -14.74
CA GLY A 203 8.32 -4.82 -14.51
C GLY A 203 7.27 -5.47 -13.61
N ARG A 204 7.40 -6.76 -13.26
CA ARG A 204 6.47 -7.46 -12.37
C ARG A 204 7.12 -7.83 -11.05
N TRP A 205 6.46 -7.44 -9.96
CA TRP A 205 6.86 -7.87 -8.63
C TRP A 205 6.41 -9.30 -8.38
N GLN A 206 7.28 -10.07 -7.73
CA GLN A 206 7.00 -11.44 -7.35
C GLN A 206 7.78 -11.82 -6.10
N GLN A 207 7.22 -12.76 -5.34
CA GLN A 207 7.94 -13.43 -4.27
C GLN A 207 9.17 -14.17 -4.82
N VAL A 208 10.24 -14.19 -4.03
CA VAL A 208 11.45 -14.97 -4.29
C VAL A 208 11.80 -15.76 -3.03
N LYS A 209 12.55 -16.85 -3.22
CA LYS A 209 12.99 -17.71 -2.12
C LYS A 209 13.90 -16.94 -1.17
N SER A 210 13.62 -16.99 0.12
CA SER A 210 14.36 -16.29 1.16
C SER A 210 14.67 -17.18 2.35
N LYS A 211 15.88 -17.02 2.89
CA LYS A 211 16.22 -17.60 4.21
C LYS A 211 15.57 -16.83 5.37
N ASN A 212 15.11 -15.62 5.10
CA ASN A 212 14.55 -14.70 6.10
C ASN A 212 13.01 -14.67 6.07
N ALA A 213 12.38 -15.39 5.15
CA ALA A 213 10.93 -15.46 5.13
C ALA A 213 10.40 -16.12 6.40
N ARG A 214 9.40 -15.50 7.01
CA ARG A 214 8.91 -15.91 8.33
C ARG A 214 7.43 -15.59 8.48
N ARG A 215 6.67 -16.54 9.01
CA ARG A 215 5.39 -16.27 9.65
C ARG A 215 5.59 -16.03 11.14
N ILE A 216 5.04 -14.93 11.63
CA ILE A 216 4.94 -14.61 13.04
C ILE A 216 3.44 -14.61 13.35
N HIS A 217 2.93 -15.75 13.81
CA HIS A 217 1.53 -15.91 14.18
C HIS A 217 1.33 -15.83 15.70
N VAL A 218 0.08 -15.89 16.17
CA VAL A 218 -0.30 -15.76 17.60
C VAL A 218 0.47 -16.70 18.53
N ASN A 219 0.80 -17.91 18.07
CA ASN A 219 1.58 -18.90 18.85
C ASN A 219 3.11 -18.74 18.74
N THR A 220 3.63 -17.66 18.14
CA THR A 220 5.08 -17.44 18.04
C THR A 220 5.60 -16.96 19.39
N PRO A 221 6.64 -17.60 19.97
CA PRO A 221 7.24 -17.11 21.21
C PRO A 221 7.78 -15.69 21.05
N VAL A 222 7.49 -14.83 22.03
CA VAL A 222 7.96 -13.44 22.11
C VAL A 222 8.50 -13.14 23.51
N THR A 223 9.35 -12.13 23.62
CA THR A 223 9.90 -11.62 24.89
C THR A 223 9.28 -10.27 25.22
N PHE A 224 9.07 -10.00 26.52
CA PHE A 224 8.51 -8.76 27.04
C PHE A 224 9.49 -8.09 28.00
#